data_AF-A0AAE1G5V9-F1
#
_entry.id   AF-A0AAE1G5V9-F1
#
_cell.length_a   1.000
_cell.length_b   1.000
_cell.length_c   1.000
_cell.angle_alpha   90.00
_cell.angle_beta   90.00
_cell.angle_gamma   90.00
#
_symmetry.space_group_name_H-M   'P 1'
#
loop_
_entity.id
_entity.type
_entity.pdbx_description
1 polymer ?
#
loop_
_entity_poly.entity_id
_entity_poly.type
_entity_poly.pdbx_seq_one_letter_code
_entity_poly.pdbx_strand_id
1 'polypeptide(L)'
;MGSTEEITKLCSVKKKLEYNESDDSNGKSNSKDASESLSPDPLEHGIDDDLKPLPDTNGKEGGTSDVDSESEGACAMKPREESTSVAIDVQGPGRSRVDSESSSESGKSPNSEHTKRQRTISGSSPVHNFIFPGVAASPPKFMSLEEVMKAAKGVSNMVLAHEIAVDRNFKLEKFDPPDNSMEKQVREVMHKAFWDHLGEELAQDPPSYTQALILLAEVKENLLDITLPHHTRLRQDIQDTLDADLIKQQAENGVLDFAQYSQCVLSVMARLCAPVRDETIRVLMRETDVVGVFRGVMETLDLMRLDMANFTIQQIRPHIIAQSVTYEKKKFAEFLKTQNDGLELTRGWLLEHVEDGDLLVDYKGDPMALRTTVSSIITRAYLSLLSWPDSKLLPETVVLDGSRILELRDRLSQVCILGSVVLVTMSSVGPLVTNPDAFKLKLKRNLCIILDPALSDSETMALMENVAEQVVKEVEDHLKENNRSALPASAKTALKSQVLEIKNPEHRIRALISKRSMEFIGTLMSSTTARPVQMPPGLSSLQEELAHICGTLLRLVSHNRSVFGEYYAEILTNHIKACKEEEEAKAHVKSEEQKVKEEGAVESSEGK
;
A
#
# COMPACT_ATOMS: atom_id res chain seq x y z
N MET A 1 1.25 5.68 -30.82
CA MET A 1 1.84 6.83 -30.10
C MET A 1 0.81 7.44 -29.14
N GLY A 2 0.44 6.69 -28.10
CA GLY A 2 -0.58 7.11 -27.15
C GLY A 2 -0.85 5.93 -26.25
N SER A 3 -0.05 5.79 -25.19
CA SER A 3 -0.26 4.93 -24.01
C SER A 3 1.08 4.83 -23.26
N THR A 4 1.39 5.89 -22.53
CA THR A 4 2.34 5.96 -21.39
C THR A 4 2.20 7.36 -20.78
N GLU A 5 2.13 8.39 -21.62
CA GLU A 5 1.80 9.75 -21.20
C GLU A 5 0.44 9.85 -20.49
N GLU A 6 -0.56 9.04 -20.87
CA GLU A 6 -1.90 9.11 -20.25
C GLU A 6 -1.92 8.57 -18.83
N ILE A 7 -1.12 7.56 -18.48
CA ILE A 7 -1.11 6.98 -17.12
C ILE A 7 -0.39 7.93 -16.15
N THR A 8 0.74 8.51 -16.57
CA THR A 8 1.47 9.52 -15.76
C THR A 8 0.71 10.85 -15.71
N LYS A 9 0.05 11.28 -16.80
CA LYS A 9 -0.86 12.44 -16.79
C LYS A 9 -2.10 12.17 -15.92
N LEU A 10 -2.64 10.96 -15.86
CA LEU A 10 -3.78 10.64 -14.98
C LEU A 10 -3.40 10.79 -13.49
N CYS A 11 -2.18 10.42 -13.09
CA CYS A 11 -1.68 10.69 -11.73
C CYS A 11 -1.52 12.20 -11.46
N SER A 12 -1.01 12.99 -12.41
CA SER A 12 -0.87 14.45 -12.25
C SER A 12 -2.19 15.22 -12.35
N VAL A 13 -3.18 14.74 -13.11
CA VAL A 13 -4.49 15.38 -13.31
C VAL A 13 -5.44 15.08 -12.15
N LYS A 14 -5.39 13.86 -11.58
CA LYS A 14 -6.14 13.52 -10.37
C LYS A 14 -5.75 14.43 -9.20
N LYS A 15 -4.44 14.74 -9.09
CA LYS A 15 -3.88 15.70 -8.12
C LYS A 15 -4.30 17.16 -8.34
N LYS A 16 -4.78 17.51 -9.54
CA LYS A 16 -5.17 18.87 -9.93
C LYS A 16 -6.68 19.11 -9.88
N LEU A 17 -7.49 18.05 -10.01
CA LEU A 17 -8.95 18.13 -9.93
C LEU A 17 -9.47 18.17 -8.49
N GLU A 18 -8.81 17.48 -7.54
CA GLU A 18 -9.13 17.60 -6.10
C GLU A 18 -8.90 19.02 -5.55
N TYR A 19 -8.12 19.85 -6.24
CA TYR A 19 -7.76 21.20 -5.79
C TYR A 19 -8.67 22.31 -6.34
N ASN A 20 -9.43 22.07 -7.42
CA ASN A 20 -10.30 23.11 -8.00
C ASN A 20 -11.71 23.17 -7.36
N GLU A 21 -12.10 22.18 -6.54
CA GLU A 21 -13.42 22.15 -5.89
C GLU A 21 -13.44 22.76 -4.47
N SER A 22 -12.32 23.28 -3.97
CA SER A 22 -12.23 23.86 -2.61
C SER A 22 -12.17 25.40 -2.57
N ASP A 23 -12.25 26.09 -3.72
CA ASP A 23 -12.01 27.55 -3.78
C ASP A 23 -13.25 28.41 -4.13
N ASP A 24 -14.46 27.85 -4.07
CA ASP A 24 -15.70 28.61 -4.35
C ASP A 24 -16.77 28.44 -3.25
N SER A 25 -16.46 28.90 -2.04
CA SER A 25 -17.50 29.36 -1.10
C SER A 25 -16.93 30.26 -0.01
N ASN A 26 -16.79 31.57 -0.30
CA ASN A 26 -16.65 32.58 0.75
C ASN A 26 -17.63 33.73 0.51
N GLY A 27 -18.77 33.68 1.20
CA GLY A 27 -19.82 34.69 1.20
C GLY A 27 -20.24 35.06 2.62
N LYS A 28 -19.91 36.29 3.02
CA LYS A 28 -20.21 37.02 4.26
C LYS A 28 -21.61 36.79 4.88
N SER A 29 -21.66 36.71 6.22
CA SER A 29 -22.61 37.49 7.04
C SER A 29 -22.21 37.59 8.52
N ASN A 30 -22.19 38.82 9.04
CA ASN A 30 -22.01 39.24 10.44
C ASN A 30 -23.17 38.78 11.36
N SER A 31 -22.91 38.50 12.65
CA SER A 31 -23.22 39.42 13.78
C SER A 31 -23.20 38.77 15.18
N LYS A 32 -22.48 39.44 16.11
CA LYS A 32 -22.79 39.77 17.52
C LYS A 32 -22.95 38.69 18.62
N ASP A 33 -21.97 38.73 19.53
CA ASP A 33 -22.04 38.85 21.01
C ASP A 33 -23.25 38.26 21.78
N ALA A 34 -22.95 37.33 22.70
CA ALA A 34 -23.27 37.49 24.13
C ALA A 34 -22.47 36.51 25.00
N SER A 35 -21.98 37.06 26.10
CA SER A 35 -21.28 36.50 27.25
C SER A 35 -22.00 35.36 27.98
N GLU A 36 -21.25 34.41 28.57
CA GLU A 36 -21.20 34.26 30.04
C GLU A 36 -20.14 33.22 30.48
N SER A 37 -19.25 33.71 31.34
CA SER A 37 -18.30 32.96 32.17
C SER A 37 -19.02 32.26 33.32
N LEU A 38 -18.49 31.12 33.80
CA LEU A 38 -18.22 30.83 35.22
C LEU A 38 -17.68 29.38 35.39
N SER A 39 -16.43 29.28 35.84
CA SER A 39 -15.87 28.13 36.58
C SER A 39 -16.21 28.29 38.09
N PRO A 40 -15.72 27.47 39.05
CA PRO A 40 -15.56 26.00 39.16
C PRO A 40 -16.07 25.42 40.53
N ASP A 41 -15.83 24.11 40.77
CA ASP A 41 -15.57 23.44 42.08
C ASP A 41 -16.76 23.05 43.01
N PRO A 42 -16.61 22.25 44.12
CA PRO A 42 -15.99 20.92 44.36
C PRO A 42 -16.79 19.99 45.37
N LEU A 43 -16.17 18.87 45.85
CA LEU A 43 -16.47 18.04 47.08
C LEU A 43 -17.62 16.99 47.00
N GLU A 44 -17.66 15.84 47.70
CA GLU A 44 -16.77 15.09 48.63
C GLU A 44 -17.41 13.71 48.91
N HIS A 45 -16.56 12.74 49.30
CA HIS A 45 -16.79 11.57 50.20
C HIS A 45 -17.89 10.52 49.86
N GLY A 46 -17.67 9.21 49.92
CA GLY A 46 -16.65 8.38 50.59
C GLY A 46 -17.37 7.21 51.27
N ILE A 47 -16.87 5.97 51.15
CA ILE A 47 -16.95 4.84 52.11
C ILE A 47 -15.92 3.80 51.64
N ASP A 48 -14.94 3.52 52.50
CA ASP A 48 -13.96 2.44 52.43
C ASP A 48 -14.59 1.09 52.85
N ASP A 49 -14.08 -0.04 52.33
CA ASP A 49 -13.55 -1.10 53.21
C ASP A 49 -12.71 -2.17 52.46
N ASP A 50 -11.51 -2.35 53.03
CA ASP A 50 -10.47 -3.38 52.96
C ASP A 50 -10.63 -4.69 52.15
N LEU A 51 -9.56 -5.04 51.41
CA LEU A 51 -8.76 -6.26 51.64
C LEU A 51 -7.42 -6.23 50.84
N LYS A 52 -6.30 -6.30 51.58
CA LYS A 52 -4.91 -6.33 51.08
C LYS A 52 -4.47 -7.71 50.52
N PRO A 53 -3.42 -7.75 49.68
CA PRO A 53 -2.80 -8.96 49.15
C PRO A 53 -1.71 -9.51 50.08
N LEU A 54 -1.46 -10.82 50.04
CA LEU A 54 -0.33 -11.49 50.71
C LEU A 54 0.48 -12.36 49.72
N PRO A 55 1.75 -12.67 50.05
CA PRO A 55 2.86 -12.67 49.10
C PRO A 55 3.61 -14.02 48.97
N ASP A 56 4.67 -13.98 48.16
CA ASP A 56 5.69 -14.99 47.91
C ASP A 56 6.21 -15.76 49.14
N THR A 57 6.50 -17.05 48.95
CA THR A 57 7.54 -17.75 49.73
C THR A 57 8.48 -18.53 48.81
N ASN A 58 9.72 -18.64 49.30
CA ASN A 58 10.96 -18.86 48.58
C ASN A 58 11.66 -20.14 49.11
N GLY A 59 12.49 -20.78 48.30
CA GLY A 59 13.51 -21.77 48.69
C GLY A 59 13.10 -23.26 48.63
N LYS A 60 13.96 -24.24 48.30
CA LYS A 60 15.43 -24.27 48.24
C LYS A 60 15.91 -25.61 47.63
N GLU A 61 17.06 -25.54 46.95
CA GLU A 61 18.23 -26.47 46.95
C GLU A 61 18.11 -27.97 46.55
N GLY A 62 18.83 -28.34 45.48
CA GLY A 62 20.02 -29.23 45.57
C GLY A 62 19.93 -30.66 45.00
N GLY A 63 20.91 -31.04 44.14
CA GLY A 63 21.40 -32.42 44.04
C GLY A 63 21.60 -33.01 42.65
N THR A 64 22.87 -33.21 42.27
CA THR A 64 23.42 -33.87 41.06
C THR A 64 23.56 -35.40 41.21
N SER A 65 23.41 -36.19 40.13
CA SER A 65 24.26 -37.37 39.77
C SER A 65 23.79 -38.13 38.51
N ASP A 66 24.60 -38.03 37.45
CA ASP A 66 25.24 -39.07 36.61
C ASP A 66 24.74 -40.54 36.50
N VAL A 67 24.69 -40.99 35.21
CA VAL A 67 25.24 -42.25 34.60
C VAL A 67 24.31 -43.46 34.28
N ASP A 68 24.26 -43.74 32.96
CA ASP A 68 24.16 -44.98 32.15
C ASP A 68 23.14 -46.10 32.42
N SER A 69 22.39 -46.49 31.38
CA SER A 69 22.62 -47.75 30.61
C SER A 69 21.46 -48.10 29.66
N GLU A 70 21.86 -48.71 28.54
CA GLU A 70 21.11 -49.14 27.34
C GLU A 70 20.11 -50.29 27.56
N SER A 71 19.08 -50.40 26.69
CA SER A 71 18.90 -51.55 25.75
C SER A 71 17.47 -51.67 25.15
N GLU A 72 17.49 -51.84 23.82
CA GLU A 72 16.64 -52.67 22.93
C GLU A 72 15.11 -52.55 22.85
N GLY A 73 14.62 -52.46 21.59
CA GLY A 73 13.23 -52.68 21.22
C GLY A 73 12.94 -52.39 19.74
N ALA A 74 13.24 -53.34 18.86
CA ALA A 74 12.96 -53.31 17.43
C ALA A 74 11.45 -53.41 17.10
N CYS A 75 11.01 -52.77 16.01
CA CYS A 75 10.13 -53.44 15.03
C CYS A 75 10.06 -52.68 13.70
N ALA A 76 10.40 -53.40 12.62
CA ALA A 76 10.21 -53.00 11.24
C ALA A 76 9.00 -53.76 10.68
N MET A 77 8.12 -53.11 9.89
CA MET A 77 7.34 -53.80 8.86
C MET A 77 7.03 -52.89 7.66
N LYS A 78 7.15 -53.51 6.49
CA LYS A 78 7.10 -53.02 5.11
C LYS A 78 5.66 -52.98 4.55
N PRO A 79 5.45 -52.39 3.35
CA PRO A 79 4.15 -52.07 2.76
C PRO A 79 3.53 -53.26 2.01
N ARG A 80 2.23 -53.16 1.69
CA ARG A 80 1.49 -54.15 0.90
C ARG A 80 0.89 -53.50 -0.35
N GLU A 81 1.28 -54.04 -1.50
CA GLU A 81 0.63 -53.97 -2.83
C GLU A 81 -0.79 -54.63 -2.74
N GLU A 82 -1.74 -54.62 -3.67
CA GLU A 82 -1.82 -54.52 -5.13
C GLU A 82 -3.34 -54.63 -5.47
N SER A 83 -3.88 -53.97 -6.51
CA SER A 83 -4.84 -54.60 -7.48
C SER A 83 -5.18 -53.67 -8.65
N THR A 84 -5.50 -54.32 -9.77
CA THR A 84 -5.37 -53.94 -11.18
C THR A 84 -6.69 -53.67 -11.90
N SER A 85 -6.59 -52.90 -13.00
CA SER A 85 -7.30 -52.98 -14.31
C SER A 85 -8.84 -52.98 -14.40
N VAL A 86 -9.41 -52.17 -15.30
CA VAL A 86 -10.06 -52.61 -16.57
C VAL A 86 -10.34 -51.37 -17.46
N ALA A 87 -10.03 -51.48 -18.75
CA ALA A 87 -10.40 -50.57 -19.83
C ALA A 87 -11.62 -51.12 -20.60
N ILE A 88 -12.52 -50.26 -21.07
CA ILE A 88 -13.52 -50.59 -22.11
C ILE A 88 -13.65 -49.39 -23.06
N ASP A 89 -13.50 -49.68 -24.34
CA ASP A 89 -13.72 -48.86 -25.53
C ASP A 89 -15.05 -49.28 -26.19
N VAL A 90 -15.88 -48.34 -26.64
CA VAL A 90 -16.97 -48.60 -27.62
C VAL A 90 -17.22 -47.37 -28.52
N GLN A 91 -17.26 -47.69 -29.82
CA GLN A 91 -17.53 -46.90 -31.04
C GLN A 91 -18.82 -46.05 -31.09
N GLY A 92 -18.83 -45.05 -32.01
CA GLY A 92 -19.89 -44.06 -32.33
C GLY A 92 -21.17 -44.63 -33.00
N PRO A 93 -21.88 -43.96 -33.96
CA PRO A 93 -21.66 -42.65 -34.63
C PRO A 93 -22.92 -41.73 -34.79
N GLY A 94 -22.69 -40.48 -35.24
CA GLY A 94 -23.50 -39.76 -36.26
C GLY A 94 -24.90 -39.18 -35.94
N ARG A 95 -25.08 -37.87 -36.16
CA ARG A 95 -26.01 -37.29 -37.16
C ARG A 95 -26.02 -35.75 -37.18
N SER A 96 -26.11 -35.25 -38.40
CA SER A 96 -26.26 -33.88 -38.89
C SER A 96 -27.65 -33.26 -38.68
N ARG A 97 -27.72 -31.92 -38.66
CA ARG A 97 -28.77 -31.04 -39.26
C ARG A 97 -28.32 -29.57 -39.04
N VAL A 98 -27.76 -28.85 -40.02
CA VAL A 98 -28.39 -27.96 -41.04
C VAL A 98 -29.77 -27.39 -40.72
N ASP A 99 -29.85 -26.05 -40.73
CA ASP A 99 -30.78 -25.13 -41.40
C ASP A 99 -30.20 -23.69 -41.14
N SER A 100 -29.61 -22.92 -42.07
CA SER A 100 -30.15 -22.16 -43.21
C SER A 100 -31.48 -21.48 -42.88
N GLU A 101 -31.64 -20.15 -42.93
CA GLU A 101 -31.79 -19.31 -44.13
C GLU A 101 -31.80 -17.81 -43.70
N SER A 102 -31.12 -16.88 -44.41
CA SER A 102 -31.64 -16.03 -45.51
C SER A 102 -32.55 -14.90 -44.98
N SER A 103 -32.50 -13.61 -45.37
CA SER A 103 -31.85 -12.89 -46.47
C SER A 103 -32.10 -11.36 -46.32
N SER A 104 -31.25 -10.56 -46.99
CA SER A 104 -31.55 -9.34 -47.80
C SER A 104 -32.31 -8.13 -47.17
N GLU A 105 -32.09 -6.86 -47.48
CA GLU A 105 -31.19 -6.09 -48.36
C GLU A 105 -31.50 -4.58 -48.11
N SER A 106 -30.62 -3.70 -48.62
CA SER A 106 -30.82 -2.25 -48.88
C SER A 106 -30.82 -1.32 -47.66
N GLY A 107 -30.02 -0.25 -47.56
CA GLY A 107 -29.27 0.51 -48.56
C GLY A 107 -29.66 1.99 -48.46
N LYS A 108 -28.78 2.83 -47.88
CA LYS A 108 -28.47 4.24 -48.24
C LYS A 108 -27.80 4.99 -47.08
N SER A 109 -26.58 5.45 -47.32
CA SER A 109 -25.97 6.57 -46.59
C SER A 109 -26.68 7.88 -46.92
N PRO A 110 -26.62 8.86 -46.00
CA PRO A 110 -25.83 10.04 -46.36
C PRO A 110 -24.89 10.50 -45.24
N ASN A 111 -23.92 11.30 -45.69
CA ASN A 111 -22.76 11.84 -45.01
C ASN A 111 -23.14 12.99 -44.05
N SER A 112 -22.63 12.99 -42.81
CA SER A 112 -22.41 14.23 -42.03
C SER A 112 -21.36 14.05 -40.91
N GLU A 113 -20.29 14.84 -41.05
CA GLU A 113 -19.44 15.48 -40.04
C GLU A 113 -19.09 14.76 -38.72
N HIS A 114 -17.81 14.41 -38.62
CA HIS A 114 -17.10 14.00 -37.41
C HIS A 114 -17.26 14.99 -36.26
N THR A 115 -18.04 14.64 -35.25
CA THR A 115 -17.87 15.11 -33.87
C THR A 115 -17.38 13.96 -33.01
N LYS A 116 -16.17 14.10 -32.47
CA LYS A 116 -15.53 13.16 -31.55
C LYS A 116 -16.39 13.02 -30.29
N ARG A 117 -17.17 11.93 -30.18
CA ARG A 117 -17.74 11.48 -28.90
C ARG A 117 -16.62 10.88 -28.06
N GLN A 118 -16.20 11.63 -27.05
CA GLN A 118 -15.26 11.22 -26.01
C GLN A 118 -16.00 10.26 -25.06
N ARG A 119 -15.60 8.98 -25.08
CA ARG A 119 -16.12 7.95 -24.18
C ARG A 119 -15.51 8.19 -22.79
N THR A 120 -16.36 8.51 -21.82
CA THR A 120 -16.01 8.68 -20.40
C THR A 120 -15.58 7.33 -19.83
N ILE A 121 -14.33 7.24 -19.34
CA ILE A 121 -13.84 6.08 -18.60
C ILE A 121 -14.17 6.33 -17.13
N SER A 122 -15.17 5.61 -16.61
CA SER A 122 -15.47 5.54 -15.18
C SER A 122 -14.29 4.92 -14.44
N GLY A 123 -13.81 5.61 -13.41
CA GLY A 123 -12.74 5.13 -12.54
C GLY A 123 -13.23 3.95 -11.69
N SER A 124 -12.49 2.85 -11.73
CA SER A 124 -12.74 1.67 -10.89
C SER A 124 -11.52 1.37 -10.01
N SER A 125 -11.82 0.78 -8.85
CA SER A 125 -10.99 0.15 -7.81
C SER A 125 -9.45 0.09 -8.02
N PRO A 126 -8.63 0.32 -6.96
CA PRO A 126 -7.16 0.34 -7.03
C PRO A 126 -6.51 -0.97 -7.52
N VAL A 127 -7.24 -2.08 -7.58
CA VAL A 127 -6.72 -3.38 -8.04
C VAL A 127 -6.66 -3.48 -9.58
N HIS A 128 -7.37 -2.61 -10.32
CA HIS A 128 -7.62 -2.82 -11.74
C HIS A 128 -6.67 -2.10 -12.72
N ASN A 129 -5.74 -1.27 -12.25
CA ASN A 129 -4.91 -0.39 -13.08
C ASN A 129 -3.43 -0.81 -13.24
N PHE A 130 -3.02 -2.01 -12.81
CA PHE A 130 -1.64 -2.46 -12.97
C PHE A 130 -1.37 -3.00 -14.39
N ILE A 131 -0.96 -2.10 -15.29
CA ILE A 131 -0.31 -2.47 -16.56
C ILE A 131 1.21 -2.30 -16.36
N PHE A 132 1.96 -3.40 -16.43
CA PHE A 132 3.43 -3.37 -16.38
C PHE A 132 3.99 -2.52 -17.54
N PRO A 133 4.87 -1.52 -17.28
CA PRO A 133 5.55 -0.77 -18.34
C PRO A 133 6.59 -1.66 -19.02
N GLY A 134 6.66 -1.68 -20.36
CA GLY A 134 7.74 -2.40 -21.08
C GLY A 134 7.41 -2.99 -22.46
N VAL A 135 6.40 -2.52 -23.19
CA VAL A 135 6.13 -3.04 -24.54
C VAL A 135 7.03 -2.32 -25.56
N ALA A 136 8.24 -2.83 -25.76
CA ALA A 136 9.02 -2.52 -26.96
C ALA A 136 8.29 -3.06 -28.20
N ALA A 137 8.06 -2.20 -29.19
CA ALA A 137 7.32 -2.52 -30.41
C ALA A 137 8.10 -3.53 -31.29
N SER A 138 7.62 -4.76 -31.38
CA SER A 138 8.05 -5.80 -32.33
C SER A 138 6.93 -6.84 -32.51
N PRO A 139 6.90 -7.61 -33.63
CA PRO A 139 5.66 -7.97 -34.34
C PRO A 139 4.68 -8.83 -33.53
N PRO A 140 3.37 -8.69 -33.77
CA PRO A 140 2.34 -9.20 -32.87
C PRO A 140 2.31 -10.73 -32.87
N LYS A 141 2.68 -11.32 -31.73
CA LYS A 141 2.15 -12.63 -31.36
C LYS A 141 0.72 -12.40 -30.88
N PHE A 142 -0.25 -12.92 -31.63
CA PHE A 142 -1.64 -12.93 -31.20
C PHE A 142 -1.78 -13.83 -29.97
N MET A 143 -1.99 -13.22 -28.80
CA MET A 143 -2.48 -13.94 -27.63
C MET A 143 -4.00 -14.08 -27.74
N SER A 144 -4.54 -15.22 -27.32
CA SER A 144 -5.99 -15.39 -27.24
C SER A 144 -6.60 -14.50 -26.14
N LEU A 145 -7.85 -14.06 -26.31
CA LEU A 145 -8.57 -13.26 -25.30
C LEU A 145 -8.64 -14.00 -23.95
N GLU A 146 -8.74 -15.33 -23.98
CA GLU A 146 -8.75 -16.18 -22.80
C GLU A 146 -7.41 -16.15 -22.05
N GLU A 147 -6.28 -16.18 -22.76
CA GLU A 147 -4.95 -16.03 -22.16
C GLU A 147 -4.75 -14.64 -21.57
N VAL A 148 -5.25 -13.59 -22.22
CA VAL A 148 -5.19 -12.20 -21.70
C VAL A 148 -6.03 -12.06 -20.43
N MET A 149 -7.26 -12.59 -20.40
CA MET A 149 -8.11 -12.54 -19.21
C MET A 149 -7.55 -13.39 -18.06
N LYS A 150 -6.98 -14.55 -18.35
CA LYS A 150 -6.31 -15.40 -17.36
C LYS A 150 -5.05 -14.74 -16.81
N ALA A 151 -4.27 -14.07 -17.66
CA ALA A 151 -3.10 -13.29 -17.24
C ALA A 151 -3.52 -12.12 -16.34
N ALA A 152 -4.54 -11.35 -16.72
CA ALA A 152 -5.06 -10.24 -15.93
C ALA A 152 -5.55 -10.69 -14.54
N LYS A 153 -6.30 -11.79 -14.46
CA LYS A 153 -6.73 -12.37 -13.18
C LYS A 153 -5.55 -12.89 -12.35
N GLY A 154 -4.55 -13.47 -13.00
CA GLY A 154 -3.31 -13.93 -12.35
C GLY A 154 -2.52 -12.78 -11.73
N VAL A 155 -2.39 -11.65 -12.45
CA VAL A 155 -1.73 -10.44 -11.96
C VAL A 155 -2.51 -9.81 -10.82
N SER A 156 -3.83 -9.67 -10.92
CA SER A 156 -4.68 -9.13 -9.84
C SER A 156 -4.56 -9.95 -8.55
N ASN A 157 -4.56 -11.27 -8.64
CA ASN A 157 -4.38 -12.14 -7.47
C ASN A 157 -2.95 -12.04 -6.89
N MET A 158 -1.94 -11.85 -7.73
CA MET A 158 -0.56 -11.64 -7.29
C MET A 158 -0.40 -10.31 -6.55
N VAL A 159 -0.95 -9.22 -7.11
CA VAL A 159 -0.98 -7.91 -6.46
C VAL A 159 -1.68 -8.03 -5.11
N LEU A 160 -2.86 -8.64 -5.05
CA LEU A 160 -3.59 -8.81 -3.78
C LEU A 160 -2.78 -9.61 -2.73
N ALA A 161 -2.14 -10.71 -3.13
CA ALA A 161 -1.30 -11.50 -2.23
C ALA A 161 -0.09 -10.70 -1.71
N HIS A 162 0.54 -9.91 -2.58
CA HIS A 162 1.63 -9.01 -2.25
C HIS A 162 1.17 -7.92 -1.26
N GLU A 163 0.05 -7.26 -1.53
CA GLU A 163 -0.54 -6.23 -0.67
C GLU A 163 -0.83 -6.76 0.75
N ILE A 164 -1.42 -7.95 0.86
CA ILE A 164 -1.66 -8.59 2.16
C ILE A 164 -0.36 -8.96 2.88
N ALA A 165 0.69 -9.34 2.14
CA ALA A 165 1.97 -9.73 2.72
C ALA A 165 2.80 -8.53 3.21
N VAL A 166 2.81 -7.44 2.44
CA VAL A 166 3.69 -6.28 2.66
C VAL A 166 3.03 -5.24 3.57
N ASP A 167 1.77 -4.88 3.32
CA ASP A 167 1.06 -3.89 4.12
C ASP A 167 0.31 -4.53 5.28
N ARG A 168 0.87 -4.41 6.49
CA ARG A 168 0.28 -4.92 7.75
C ARG A 168 -1.11 -4.36 8.03
N ASN A 169 -1.41 -3.16 7.56
CA ASN A 169 -2.68 -2.48 7.80
C ASN A 169 -3.70 -2.72 6.68
N PHE A 170 -3.35 -3.50 5.65
CA PHE A 170 -4.22 -3.79 4.53
C PHE A 170 -5.60 -4.27 5.00
N LYS A 171 -6.63 -3.56 4.54
CA LYS A 171 -8.04 -3.87 4.74
C LYS A 171 -8.77 -3.57 3.44
N LEU A 172 -9.77 -4.38 3.14
CA LEU A 172 -10.77 -4.07 2.15
C LEU A 172 -11.63 -2.92 2.67
N GLU A 173 -11.77 -1.89 1.86
CA GLU A 173 -12.61 -0.73 2.12
C GLU A 173 -13.79 -0.73 1.14
N LYS A 174 -14.91 -0.14 1.58
CA LYS A 174 -16.06 0.03 0.69
C LYS A 174 -15.69 1.06 -0.36
N PHE A 175 -15.95 0.74 -1.62
CA PHE A 175 -15.74 1.71 -2.69
C PHE A 175 -16.85 2.76 -2.67
N ASP A 176 -16.50 3.94 -2.19
CA ASP A 176 -17.34 5.13 -2.27
C ASP A 176 -16.86 6.01 -3.43
N PRO A 177 -17.69 6.25 -4.45
CA PRO A 177 -17.34 7.14 -5.55
C PRO A 177 -17.08 8.55 -5.04
N PRO A 178 -16.24 9.35 -5.71
CA PRO A 178 -15.98 10.72 -5.32
C PRO A 178 -17.27 11.53 -5.14
N ASP A 179 -17.25 12.42 -4.16
CA ASP A 179 -18.31 13.40 -3.96
C ASP A 179 -18.49 14.21 -5.26
N ASN A 180 -19.75 14.48 -5.64
CA ASN A 180 -20.16 15.10 -6.92
C ASN A 180 -19.96 14.26 -8.20
N SER A 181 -19.57 12.99 -8.11
CA SER A 181 -19.55 12.13 -9.30
C SER A 181 -20.95 11.78 -9.81
N MET A 182 -21.12 11.74 -11.14
CA MET A 182 -22.34 11.26 -11.78
C MET A 182 -22.70 9.84 -11.31
N GLU A 183 -21.69 9.00 -11.06
CA GLU A 183 -21.89 7.64 -10.55
C GLU A 183 -22.54 7.64 -9.16
N LYS A 184 -22.08 8.49 -8.24
CA LYS A 184 -22.67 8.63 -6.90
C LYS A 184 -24.12 9.11 -7.00
N GLN A 185 -24.38 10.15 -7.80
CA GLN A 185 -25.73 10.68 -8.00
C GLN A 185 -26.68 9.63 -8.58
N VAL A 186 -26.25 8.88 -9.59
CA VAL A 186 -27.05 7.78 -10.18
C VAL A 186 -27.34 6.70 -9.13
N ARG A 187 -26.32 6.31 -8.35
CA ARG A 187 -26.47 5.30 -7.29
C ARG A 187 -27.45 5.75 -6.20
N GLU A 188 -27.33 6.99 -5.73
CA GLU A 188 -28.22 7.55 -4.72
C GLU A 188 -29.67 7.66 -5.21
N VAL A 189 -29.87 8.13 -6.46
CA VAL A 189 -31.22 8.21 -7.06
C VAL A 189 -31.83 6.82 -7.23
N MET A 190 -31.06 5.82 -7.67
CA MET A 190 -31.54 4.44 -7.78
C MET A 190 -31.90 3.84 -6.42
N HIS A 191 -31.03 4.00 -5.41
CA HIS A 191 -31.29 3.52 -4.05
C HIS A 191 -32.53 4.18 -3.47
N LYS A 192 -32.68 5.50 -3.66
CA LYS A 192 -33.86 6.23 -3.20
C LYS A 192 -35.13 5.72 -3.88
N ALA A 193 -35.14 5.61 -5.20
CA ALA A 193 -36.30 5.11 -5.95
C ALA A 193 -36.69 3.68 -5.53
N PHE A 194 -35.71 2.85 -5.19
CA PHE A 194 -35.96 1.50 -4.67
C PHE A 194 -36.68 1.52 -3.32
N TRP A 195 -36.21 2.31 -2.36
CA TRP A 195 -36.84 2.40 -1.03
C TRP A 195 -38.19 3.12 -1.08
N ASP A 196 -38.33 4.15 -1.92
CA ASP A 196 -39.61 4.83 -2.18
C ASP A 196 -40.64 3.83 -2.73
N HIS A 197 -40.25 2.97 -3.68
CA HIS A 197 -41.11 1.93 -4.23
C HIS A 197 -41.54 0.89 -3.17
N LEU A 198 -40.63 0.45 -2.30
CA LEU A 198 -40.98 -0.44 -1.18
C LEU A 198 -41.98 0.23 -0.23
N GLY A 199 -41.79 1.51 0.08
CA GLY A 199 -42.74 2.28 0.89
C GLY A 199 -44.11 2.39 0.25
N GLU A 200 -44.16 2.63 -1.07
CA GLU A 200 -45.41 2.66 -1.84
C GLU A 200 -46.13 1.30 -1.82
N GLU A 201 -45.43 0.18 -1.99
CA GLU A 201 -46.03 -1.17 -1.92
C GLU A 201 -46.67 -1.47 -0.56
N LEU A 202 -45.96 -1.14 0.52
CA LEU A 202 -46.43 -1.38 1.89
C LEU A 202 -47.59 -0.46 2.29
N ALA A 203 -47.75 0.69 1.63
CA ALA A 203 -48.83 1.64 1.87
C ALA A 203 -50.13 1.35 1.08
N GLN A 204 -50.12 0.37 0.16
CA GLN A 204 -51.31 -0.04 -0.59
C GLN A 204 -52.39 -0.65 0.32
N ASP A 205 -53.65 -0.64 -0.14
CA ASP A 205 -54.78 -1.30 0.53
C ASP A 205 -55.46 -2.30 -0.44
N PRO A 206 -55.22 -3.62 -0.30
CA PRO A 206 -54.36 -4.28 0.71
C PRO A 206 -52.86 -4.11 0.40
N PRO A 207 -51.97 -4.21 1.43
CA PRO A 207 -50.53 -4.06 1.24
C PRO A 207 -49.92 -5.12 0.31
N SER A 208 -49.01 -4.71 -0.57
CA SER A 208 -48.17 -5.64 -1.34
C SER A 208 -46.90 -5.95 -0.56
N TYR A 209 -46.62 -7.22 -0.33
CA TYR A 209 -45.40 -7.67 0.35
C TYR A 209 -44.34 -8.23 -0.62
N THR A 210 -44.54 -8.04 -1.92
CA THR A 210 -43.70 -8.67 -2.96
C THR A 210 -42.24 -8.29 -2.80
N GLN A 211 -41.92 -6.99 -2.73
CA GLN A 211 -40.55 -6.53 -2.57
C GLN A 211 -39.96 -6.84 -1.19
N ALA A 212 -40.78 -6.77 -0.13
CA ALA A 212 -40.36 -7.07 1.23
C ALA A 212 -39.93 -8.53 1.41
N LEU A 213 -40.62 -9.48 0.75
CA LEU A 213 -40.26 -10.90 0.78
C LEU A 213 -38.94 -11.18 0.05
N ILE A 214 -38.67 -10.47 -1.06
CA ILE A 214 -37.38 -10.56 -1.77
C ILE A 214 -36.25 -10.06 -0.87
N LEU A 215 -36.43 -8.90 -0.25
CA LEU A 215 -35.45 -8.34 0.69
C LEU A 215 -35.21 -9.26 1.88
N LEU A 216 -36.26 -9.88 2.41
CA LEU A 216 -36.12 -10.81 3.52
C LEU A 216 -35.34 -12.06 3.13
N ALA A 217 -35.58 -12.61 1.93
CA ALA A 217 -34.81 -13.71 1.40
C ALA A 217 -33.32 -13.30 1.23
N GLU A 218 -33.07 -12.09 0.74
CA GLU A 218 -31.72 -11.55 0.62
C GLU A 218 -31.05 -11.39 2.00
N VAL A 219 -31.75 -10.86 3.01
CA VAL A 219 -31.26 -10.75 4.39
C VAL A 219 -30.90 -12.13 4.95
N LYS A 220 -31.74 -13.15 4.72
CA LYS A 220 -31.46 -14.53 5.13
C LYS A 220 -30.17 -15.05 4.51
N GLU A 221 -30.02 -14.93 3.19
CA GLU A 221 -28.82 -15.39 2.48
C GLU A 221 -27.58 -14.62 2.94
N ASN A 222 -27.67 -13.29 3.14
CA ASN A 222 -26.60 -12.47 3.68
C ASN A 222 -26.13 -12.93 5.07
N LEU A 223 -27.08 -13.20 5.98
CA LEU A 223 -26.77 -13.71 7.31
C LEU A 223 -26.08 -15.08 7.23
N LEU A 224 -26.56 -15.96 6.34
CA LEU A 224 -25.92 -17.25 6.11
C LEU A 224 -24.52 -17.11 5.52
N ASP A 225 -24.26 -16.17 4.61
CA ASP A 225 -22.93 -15.91 4.05
C ASP A 225 -21.92 -15.46 5.12
N ILE A 226 -22.35 -14.59 6.03
CA ILE A 226 -21.49 -14.06 7.10
C ILE A 226 -21.22 -15.15 8.16
N THR A 227 -22.15 -16.09 8.37
CA THR A 227 -21.91 -17.19 9.32
C THR A 227 -20.92 -18.22 8.77
N LEU A 228 -19.86 -18.48 9.53
CA LEU A 228 -18.88 -19.52 9.21
C LEU A 228 -19.56 -20.90 9.05
N PRO A 229 -19.09 -21.76 8.11
CA PRO A 229 -19.70 -23.07 7.85
C PRO A 229 -19.79 -23.99 9.08
N HIS A 230 -18.91 -23.80 10.06
CA HIS A 230 -18.87 -24.60 11.30
C HIS A 230 -19.96 -24.21 12.32
N HIS A 231 -20.64 -23.08 12.16
CA HIS A 231 -21.72 -22.64 13.05
C HIS A 231 -23.07 -23.27 12.70
N THR A 232 -23.12 -24.60 12.60
CA THR A 232 -24.30 -25.37 12.12
C THR A 232 -25.58 -25.06 12.88
N ARG A 233 -25.51 -24.93 14.21
CA ARG A 233 -26.68 -24.59 15.04
C ARG A 233 -27.25 -23.21 14.70
N LEU A 234 -26.41 -22.18 14.64
CA LEU A 234 -26.85 -20.82 14.33
C LEU A 234 -27.40 -20.73 12.90
N ARG A 235 -26.77 -21.43 11.95
CA ARG A 235 -27.28 -21.52 10.57
C ARG A 235 -28.66 -22.16 10.50
N GLN A 236 -28.88 -23.24 11.26
CA GLN A 236 -30.20 -23.88 11.35
C GLN A 236 -31.23 -22.94 12.00
N ASP A 237 -30.87 -22.29 13.12
CA ASP A 237 -31.75 -21.34 13.80
C ASP A 237 -32.18 -20.19 12.85
N ILE A 238 -31.27 -19.68 12.01
CA ILE A 238 -31.57 -18.67 10.98
C ILE A 238 -32.49 -19.24 9.90
N GLN A 239 -32.24 -20.47 9.43
CA GLN A 239 -33.05 -21.11 8.39
C GLN A 239 -34.48 -21.37 8.84
N ASP A 240 -34.66 -21.83 10.08
CA ASP A 240 -35.96 -22.15 10.67
C ASP A 240 -36.75 -20.88 11.00
N THR A 241 -36.08 -19.83 11.49
CA THR A 241 -36.76 -18.58 11.89
C THR A 241 -37.11 -17.70 10.71
N LEU A 242 -36.25 -17.64 9.67
CA LEU A 242 -36.49 -16.87 8.45
C LEU A 242 -36.97 -17.80 7.32
N ASP A 243 -38.04 -18.56 7.56
CA ASP A 243 -38.68 -19.39 6.53
C ASP A 243 -39.55 -18.52 5.61
N ALA A 244 -39.11 -18.36 4.36
CA ALA A 244 -39.76 -17.51 3.37
C ALA A 244 -41.18 -17.99 3.03
N ASP A 245 -41.43 -19.30 3.02
CA ASP A 245 -42.74 -19.86 2.68
C ASP A 245 -43.74 -19.61 3.82
N LEU A 246 -43.30 -19.83 5.06
CA LEU A 246 -44.10 -19.54 6.24
C LEU A 246 -44.42 -18.05 6.35
N ILE A 247 -43.42 -17.18 6.13
CA ILE A 247 -43.57 -15.74 6.22
C ILE A 247 -44.49 -15.20 5.12
N LYS A 248 -44.38 -15.73 3.90
CA LYS A 248 -45.31 -15.44 2.81
C LYS A 248 -46.75 -15.82 3.17
N GLN A 249 -46.96 -17.00 3.74
CA GLN A 249 -48.30 -17.43 4.18
C GLN A 249 -48.87 -16.52 5.29
N GLN A 250 -48.03 -16.08 6.24
CA GLN A 250 -48.46 -15.15 7.29
C GLN A 250 -48.82 -13.78 6.72
N ALA A 251 -48.08 -13.31 5.71
CA ALA A 251 -48.33 -12.06 5.00
C ALA A 251 -49.67 -12.10 4.23
N GLU A 252 -49.92 -13.16 3.47
CA GLU A 252 -51.17 -13.35 2.70
C GLU A 252 -52.42 -13.42 3.59
N ASN A 253 -52.29 -13.92 4.82
CA ASN A 253 -53.37 -14.00 5.79
C ASN A 253 -53.47 -12.77 6.72
N GLY A 254 -52.60 -11.77 6.56
CA GLY A 254 -52.61 -10.54 7.36
C GLY A 254 -52.23 -10.70 8.83
N VAL A 255 -51.45 -11.73 9.18
CA VAL A 255 -51.02 -12.05 10.57
C VAL A 255 -49.52 -11.78 10.77
N LEU A 256 -48.83 -11.20 9.79
CA LEU A 256 -47.39 -10.99 9.84
C LEU A 256 -46.99 -9.90 10.87
N ASP A 257 -46.09 -10.25 11.79
CA ASP A 257 -45.50 -9.32 12.76
C ASP A 257 -44.08 -8.90 12.37
N PHE A 258 -43.97 -7.74 11.72
CA PHE A 258 -42.68 -7.18 11.31
C PHE A 258 -41.72 -6.91 12.46
N ALA A 259 -42.24 -6.50 13.63
CA ALA A 259 -41.41 -6.12 14.77
C ALA A 259 -40.72 -7.35 15.39
N GLN A 260 -41.42 -8.49 15.42
CA GLN A 260 -40.84 -9.74 15.90
C GLN A 260 -39.70 -10.23 14.98
N TYR A 261 -39.91 -10.21 13.67
CA TYR A 261 -38.90 -10.65 12.71
C TYR A 261 -37.71 -9.69 12.67
N SER A 262 -37.94 -8.38 12.69
CA SER A 262 -36.85 -7.40 12.72
C SER A 262 -36.00 -7.54 13.99
N GLN A 263 -36.63 -7.72 15.15
CA GLN A 263 -35.92 -7.94 16.42
C GLN A 263 -35.10 -9.23 16.38
N CYS A 264 -35.63 -10.29 15.77
CA CYS A 264 -34.89 -11.54 15.58
C CYS A 264 -33.65 -11.32 14.71
N VAL A 265 -33.81 -10.74 13.52
CA VAL A 265 -32.71 -10.42 12.59
C VAL A 265 -31.65 -9.56 13.28
N LEU A 266 -32.05 -8.47 13.92
CA LEU A 266 -31.14 -7.57 14.63
C LEU A 266 -30.43 -8.26 15.80
N SER A 267 -31.07 -9.19 16.49
CA SER A 267 -30.43 -9.98 17.55
C SER A 267 -29.36 -10.95 17.00
N VAL A 268 -29.59 -11.53 15.82
CA VAL A 268 -28.59 -12.37 15.14
C VAL A 268 -27.44 -11.50 14.67
N MET A 269 -27.73 -10.34 14.07
CA MET A 269 -26.70 -9.37 13.66
C MET A 269 -25.85 -8.92 14.85
N ALA A 270 -26.47 -8.58 15.99
CA ALA A 270 -25.78 -8.18 17.23
C ALA A 270 -24.80 -9.26 17.73
N ARG A 271 -25.11 -10.54 17.51
CA ARG A 271 -24.24 -11.66 17.91
C ARG A 271 -23.08 -11.90 16.94
N LEU A 272 -23.20 -11.45 15.69
CA LEU A 272 -22.25 -11.71 14.62
C LEU A 272 -21.37 -10.50 14.26
N CYS A 273 -21.82 -9.29 14.59
CA CYS A 273 -21.12 -8.07 14.21
C CYS A 273 -19.86 -7.81 15.05
N ALA A 274 -18.94 -7.01 14.50
CA ALA A 274 -17.81 -6.51 15.25
C ALA A 274 -18.27 -5.43 16.26
N PRO A 275 -17.56 -5.25 17.40
CA PRO A 275 -17.96 -4.30 18.45
C PRO A 275 -18.17 -2.85 17.99
N VAL A 276 -17.50 -2.45 16.90
CA VAL A 276 -17.65 -1.12 16.28
C VAL A 276 -19.05 -0.86 15.74
N ARG A 277 -19.83 -1.92 15.48
CA ARG A 277 -21.18 -1.85 14.90
C ARG A 277 -22.30 -1.94 15.94
N ASP A 278 -21.97 -2.20 17.21
CA ASP A 278 -22.96 -2.36 18.29
C ASP A 278 -23.89 -1.15 18.41
N GLU A 279 -23.36 0.06 18.24
CA GLU A 279 -24.18 1.28 18.31
C GLU A 279 -25.14 1.39 17.12
N THR A 280 -24.70 1.03 15.91
CA THR A 280 -25.58 0.98 14.72
C THR A 280 -26.73 -0.01 14.95
N ILE A 281 -26.44 -1.20 15.48
CA ILE A 281 -27.48 -2.19 15.78
C ILE A 281 -28.45 -1.67 16.85
N ARG A 282 -27.97 -0.99 17.90
CA ARG A 282 -28.84 -0.39 18.93
C ARG A 282 -29.76 0.70 18.38
N VAL A 283 -29.26 1.53 17.46
CA VAL A 283 -30.08 2.54 16.78
C VAL A 283 -31.16 1.85 15.95
N LEU A 284 -30.81 0.82 15.18
CA LEU A 284 -31.77 0.05 14.37
C LEU A 284 -32.81 -0.69 15.21
N MET A 285 -32.46 -1.16 16.41
CA MET A 285 -33.43 -1.78 17.34
C MET A 285 -34.49 -0.81 17.88
N ARG A 286 -34.27 0.51 17.75
CA ARG A 286 -35.22 1.54 18.16
C ARG A 286 -36.04 2.09 16.99
N GLU A 287 -35.70 1.71 15.76
CA GLU A 287 -36.39 2.17 14.56
C GLU A 287 -37.75 1.48 14.45
N THR A 288 -38.79 2.27 14.18
CA THR A 288 -40.17 1.77 14.08
C THR A 288 -40.64 1.69 12.63
N ASP A 289 -40.00 2.44 11.72
CA ASP A 289 -40.32 2.39 10.31
C ASP A 289 -39.78 1.11 9.65
N VAL A 290 -40.67 0.34 9.02
CA VAL A 290 -40.32 -0.94 8.37
C VAL A 290 -39.31 -0.74 7.23
N VAL A 291 -39.49 0.33 6.44
CA VAL A 291 -38.56 0.64 5.32
C VAL A 291 -37.20 1.06 5.87
N GLY A 292 -37.18 1.91 6.90
CA GLY A 292 -35.98 2.29 7.65
C GLY A 292 -35.22 1.10 8.23
N VAL A 293 -35.92 0.13 8.81
CA VAL A 293 -35.32 -1.11 9.33
C VAL A 293 -34.70 -1.94 8.22
N PHE A 294 -35.42 -2.22 7.13
CA PHE A 294 -34.85 -2.98 5.99
C PHE A 294 -33.62 -2.29 5.42
N ARG A 295 -33.71 -0.98 5.22
CA ARG A 295 -32.59 -0.18 4.71
C ARG A 295 -31.38 -0.27 5.63
N GLY A 296 -31.57 -0.02 6.91
CA GLY A 296 -30.49 -0.06 7.88
C GLY A 296 -29.89 -1.46 8.07
N VAL A 297 -30.71 -2.51 8.02
CA VAL A 297 -30.27 -3.91 8.05
C VAL A 297 -29.38 -4.21 6.84
N MET A 298 -29.84 -3.89 5.62
CA MET A 298 -29.07 -4.13 4.40
C MET A 298 -27.75 -3.37 4.38
N GLU A 299 -27.77 -2.06 4.70
CA GLU A 299 -26.55 -1.24 4.78
C GLU A 299 -25.58 -1.78 5.83
N THR A 300 -26.07 -2.28 6.96
CA THR A 300 -25.23 -2.87 8.02
C THR A 300 -24.69 -4.24 7.64
N LEU A 301 -25.47 -5.08 6.97
CA LEU A 301 -25.03 -6.41 6.49
C LEU A 301 -23.89 -6.28 5.45
N ASP A 302 -23.95 -5.30 4.56
CA ASP A 302 -22.85 -5.00 3.63
C ASP A 302 -21.55 -4.68 4.37
N LEU A 303 -21.64 -3.90 5.45
CA LEU A 303 -20.48 -3.57 6.28
C LEU A 303 -19.99 -4.79 7.07
N MET A 304 -20.90 -5.64 7.57
CA MET A 304 -20.55 -6.88 8.25
C MET A 304 -19.85 -7.89 7.32
N ARG A 305 -20.24 -7.96 6.04
CA ARG A 305 -19.53 -8.76 5.02
C ARG A 305 -18.08 -8.31 4.85
N LEU A 306 -17.87 -6.99 4.80
CA LEU A 306 -16.53 -6.40 4.72
C LEU A 306 -15.73 -6.67 6.01
N ASP A 307 -16.36 -6.54 7.18
CA ASP A 307 -15.74 -6.85 8.48
C ASP A 307 -15.29 -8.33 8.54
N MET A 308 -16.15 -9.26 8.08
CA MET A 308 -15.83 -10.70 7.99
C MET A 308 -14.69 -10.99 7.02
N ALA A 309 -14.68 -10.35 5.84
CA ALA A 309 -13.60 -10.48 4.88
C ALA A 309 -12.26 -9.98 5.47
N ASN A 310 -12.28 -8.83 6.13
CA ASN A 310 -11.09 -8.26 6.79
C ASN A 310 -10.59 -9.12 7.96
N PHE A 311 -11.51 -9.68 8.75
CA PHE A 311 -11.18 -10.64 9.80
C PHE A 311 -10.54 -11.90 9.22
N THR A 312 -11.11 -12.45 8.14
CA THR A 312 -10.57 -13.62 7.45
C THR A 312 -9.16 -13.33 6.91
N ILE A 313 -8.94 -12.18 6.26
CA ILE A 313 -7.61 -11.73 5.82
C ILE A 313 -6.64 -11.71 6.99
N GLN A 314 -7.01 -11.14 8.14
CA GLN A 314 -6.15 -11.10 9.33
C GLN A 314 -5.79 -12.51 9.84
N GLN A 315 -6.75 -13.44 9.84
CA GLN A 315 -6.52 -14.83 10.26
C GLN A 315 -5.56 -15.58 9.33
N ILE A 316 -5.71 -15.44 8.01
CA ILE A 316 -4.90 -16.17 7.02
C ILE A 316 -3.59 -15.48 6.68
N ARG A 317 -3.42 -14.20 7.05
CA ARG A 317 -2.23 -13.38 6.75
C ARG A 317 -0.90 -14.08 7.08
N PRO A 318 -0.71 -14.76 8.23
CA PRO A 318 0.55 -15.47 8.51
C PRO A 318 0.89 -16.53 7.45
N HIS A 319 -0.13 -17.24 6.94
CA HIS A 319 0.05 -18.23 5.87
C HIS A 319 0.36 -17.56 4.53
N ILE A 320 -0.27 -16.42 4.22
CA ILE A 320 0.03 -15.63 3.03
C ILE A 320 1.47 -15.13 3.07
N ILE A 321 1.92 -14.55 4.19
CA ILE A 321 3.31 -14.07 4.35
C ILE A 321 4.32 -15.21 4.16
N ALA A 322 4.03 -16.40 4.67
CA ALA A 322 4.92 -17.55 4.54
C ALA A 322 5.08 -18.03 3.08
N GLN A 323 4.07 -17.83 2.24
CA GLN A 323 4.04 -18.33 0.86
C GLN A 323 4.19 -17.25 -0.21
N SER A 324 4.06 -15.96 0.15
CA SER A 324 4.02 -14.83 -0.80
C SER A 324 5.24 -14.78 -1.71
N VAL A 325 6.44 -14.92 -1.16
CA VAL A 325 7.69 -14.90 -1.93
C VAL A 325 7.71 -15.99 -3.00
N THR A 326 7.32 -17.21 -2.63
CA THR A 326 7.29 -18.36 -3.57
C THR A 326 6.24 -18.14 -4.65
N TYR A 327 5.07 -17.63 -4.26
CA TYR A 327 3.97 -17.34 -5.18
C TYR A 327 4.32 -16.23 -6.17
N GLU A 328 4.87 -15.11 -5.69
CA GLU A 328 5.33 -13.99 -6.51
C GLU A 328 6.45 -14.41 -7.47
N LYS A 329 7.46 -15.15 -7.00
CA LYS A 329 8.52 -15.70 -7.87
C LYS A 329 7.94 -16.53 -9.03
N LYS A 330 7.02 -17.44 -8.71
CA LYS A 330 6.39 -18.30 -9.72
C LYS A 330 5.60 -17.48 -10.73
N LYS A 331 4.79 -16.52 -10.26
CA LYS A 331 3.96 -15.66 -11.12
C LYS A 331 4.80 -14.74 -11.99
N PHE A 332 5.87 -14.18 -11.45
CA PHE A 332 6.80 -13.36 -12.21
C PHE A 332 7.56 -14.18 -13.26
N ALA A 333 7.98 -15.40 -12.95
CA ALA A 333 8.59 -16.29 -13.93
C ALA A 333 7.61 -16.69 -15.07
N GLU A 334 6.32 -16.86 -14.77
CA GLU A 334 5.28 -17.05 -15.80
C GLU A 334 5.12 -15.79 -16.68
N PHE A 335 5.19 -14.61 -16.07
CA PHE A 335 5.13 -13.32 -16.77
C PHE A 335 6.32 -13.12 -17.72
N LEU A 336 7.55 -13.38 -17.26
CA LEU A 336 8.77 -13.27 -18.09
C LEU A 336 8.79 -14.22 -19.29
N LYS A 337 8.12 -15.37 -19.23
CA LYS A 337 8.00 -16.29 -20.38
C LYS A 337 7.09 -15.76 -21.49
N THR A 338 6.17 -14.87 -21.13
CA THR A 338 5.13 -14.35 -22.03
C THR A 338 5.57 -13.05 -22.71
N GLN A 339 6.35 -12.23 -22.01
CA GLN A 339 6.92 -11.00 -22.55
C GLN A 339 8.27 -11.21 -23.24
N ASN A 340 8.56 -10.34 -24.21
CA ASN A 340 9.90 -10.21 -24.78
C ASN A 340 10.65 -9.13 -23.97
N ASP A 341 11.76 -9.50 -23.34
CA ASP A 341 12.62 -8.66 -22.48
C ASP A 341 11.90 -7.85 -21.37
N GLY A 342 11.26 -8.55 -20.43
CA GLY A 342 10.51 -7.94 -19.31
C GLY A 342 11.35 -7.34 -18.17
N LEU A 343 12.64 -7.06 -18.38
CA LEU A 343 13.58 -6.55 -17.37
C LEU A 343 14.48 -5.41 -17.91
N GLU A 344 14.05 -4.71 -18.96
CA GLU A 344 14.84 -3.66 -19.61
C GLU A 344 15.13 -2.50 -18.64
N LEU A 345 14.11 -1.96 -17.97
CA LEU A 345 14.28 -0.84 -17.05
C LEU A 345 15.02 -1.26 -15.78
N THR A 346 14.75 -2.46 -15.26
CA THR A 346 15.49 -3.06 -14.14
C THR A 346 16.97 -3.22 -14.48
N ARG A 347 17.32 -3.66 -15.69
CA ARG A 347 18.71 -3.75 -16.13
C ARG A 347 19.35 -2.37 -16.18
N GLY A 348 18.73 -1.41 -16.86
CA GLY A 348 19.24 -0.04 -16.96
C GLY A 348 19.47 0.60 -15.58
N TRP A 349 18.50 0.46 -14.67
CA TRP A 349 18.58 0.96 -13.30
C TRP A 349 19.74 0.35 -12.50
N LEU A 350 19.94 -0.96 -12.56
CA LEU A 350 21.04 -1.62 -11.85
C LEU A 350 22.41 -1.23 -12.41
N LEU A 351 22.53 -1.18 -13.74
CA LEU A 351 23.80 -0.90 -14.43
C LEU A 351 24.24 0.56 -14.27
N GLU A 352 23.31 1.51 -14.14
CA GLU A 352 23.61 2.92 -13.83
C GLU A 352 24.38 3.10 -12.50
N HIS A 353 24.31 2.11 -11.62
CA HIS A 353 24.95 2.12 -10.30
C HIS A 353 26.18 1.22 -10.21
N VAL A 354 26.71 0.73 -11.34
CA VAL A 354 28.00 0.02 -11.37
C VAL A 354 29.11 1.06 -11.45
N GLU A 355 30.05 1.03 -10.50
CA GLU A 355 31.23 1.91 -10.51
C GLU A 355 32.46 1.17 -11.07
N ASP A 356 33.44 1.91 -11.62
CA ASP A 356 34.66 1.33 -12.19
C ASP A 356 35.40 0.42 -11.19
N GLY A 357 35.37 0.77 -9.90
CA GLY A 357 35.97 -0.04 -8.83
C GLY A 357 35.29 -1.41 -8.64
N ASP A 358 33.98 -1.51 -8.92
CA ASP A 358 33.24 -2.78 -8.83
C ASP A 358 33.71 -3.76 -9.92
N LEU A 359 34.13 -3.23 -11.08
CA LEU A 359 34.63 -4.02 -12.20
C LEU A 359 36.00 -4.62 -11.93
N LEU A 360 36.74 -4.19 -10.90
CA LEU A 360 38.05 -4.73 -10.59
C LEU A 360 37.99 -6.03 -9.75
N VAL A 361 36.82 -6.38 -9.21
CA VAL A 361 36.67 -7.49 -8.24
C VAL A 361 37.17 -8.84 -8.78
N ASP A 362 38.03 -9.55 -8.04
CA ASP A 362 38.52 -10.87 -8.44
C ASP A 362 37.44 -11.95 -8.27
N TYR A 363 36.52 -12.03 -9.22
CA TYR A 363 35.44 -13.01 -9.21
C TYR A 363 35.89 -14.45 -9.52
N LYS A 364 37.08 -14.63 -10.12
CA LYS A 364 37.64 -15.95 -10.45
C LYS A 364 38.29 -16.57 -9.20
N GLY A 365 38.96 -15.76 -8.38
CA GLY A 365 39.59 -16.16 -7.13
C GLY A 365 38.71 -16.08 -5.88
N ASP A 366 37.75 -15.15 -5.82
CA ASP A 366 36.90 -14.92 -4.63
C ASP A 366 35.41 -14.69 -4.98
N PRO A 367 34.59 -15.77 -4.97
CA PRO A 367 33.14 -15.67 -5.13
C PRO A 367 32.42 -14.85 -4.05
N MET A 368 33.00 -14.71 -2.85
CA MET A 368 32.42 -13.94 -1.75
C MET A 368 32.59 -12.44 -1.98
N ALA A 369 33.74 -12.02 -2.52
CA ALA A 369 33.96 -10.65 -2.95
C ALA A 369 32.92 -10.24 -3.99
N LEU A 370 32.68 -11.07 -5.02
CA LEU A 370 31.65 -10.81 -6.04
C LEU A 370 30.25 -10.62 -5.42
N ARG A 371 29.85 -11.51 -4.50
CA ARG A 371 28.55 -11.40 -3.81
C ARG A 371 28.42 -10.10 -3.02
N THR A 372 29.50 -9.69 -2.35
CA THR A 372 29.54 -8.45 -1.57
C THR A 372 29.41 -7.23 -2.48
N THR A 373 30.14 -7.20 -3.59
CA THR A 373 30.06 -6.16 -4.63
C THR A 373 28.65 -6.06 -5.22
N VAL A 374 28.08 -7.18 -5.65
CA VAL A 374 26.70 -7.24 -6.16
C VAL A 374 25.70 -6.71 -5.13
N SER A 375 25.84 -7.11 -3.86
CA SER A 375 24.96 -6.61 -2.80
C SER A 375 25.11 -5.10 -2.59
N SER A 376 26.33 -4.57 -2.65
CA SER A 376 26.62 -3.14 -2.56
C SER A 376 25.98 -2.34 -3.71
N ILE A 377 26.08 -2.84 -4.95
CA ILE A 377 25.45 -2.22 -6.13
C ILE A 377 23.93 -2.19 -5.95
N ILE A 378 23.33 -3.32 -5.53
CA ILE A 378 21.88 -3.39 -5.29
C ILE A 378 21.46 -2.38 -4.20
N THR A 379 22.20 -2.27 -3.11
CA THR A 379 21.92 -1.28 -2.06
C THR A 379 21.97 0.14 -2.61
N ARG A 380 23.00 0.49 -3.41
CA ARG A 380 23.11 1.82 -4.05
C ARG A 380 21.94 2.10 -5.00
N ALA A 381 21.54 1.10 -5.79
CA ALA A 381 20.39 1.21 -6.69
C ALA A 381 19.08 1.46 -5.93
N TYR A 382 18.83 0.80 -4.79
CA TYR A 382 17.66 1.10 -3.97
C TYR A 382 17.71 2.49 -3.32
N LEU A 383 18.88 2.93 -2.88
CA LEU A 383 19.04 4.29 -2.34
C LEU A 383 18.70 5.34 -3.39
N SER A 384 19.04 5.12 -4.65
CA SER A 384 18.72 6.05 -5.74
C SER A 384 17.21 6.30 -5.90
N LEU A 385 16.36 5.36 -5.45
CA LEU A 385 14.91 5.51 -5.49
C LEU A 385 14.40 6.59 -4.52
N LEU A 386 15.13 6.84 -3.43
CA LEU A 386 14.84 7.94 -2.48
C LEU A 386 15.22 9.32 -3.03
N SER A 387 15.75 9.39 -4.26
CA SER A 387 15.98 10.61 -5.02
C SER A 387 15.47 10.46 -6.46
N TRP A 388 14.49 9.58 -6.68
CA TRP A 388 14.00 9.27 -8.02
C TRP A 388 13.26 10.45 -8.65
N PRO A 389 13.55 10.85 -9.89
CA PRO A 389 12.80 11.89 -10.58
C PRO A 389 11.38 11.45 -10.96
N ASP A 390 10.39 12.32 -10.79
CA ASP A 390 8.99 12.05 -11.19
C ASP A 390 8.82 11.73 -12.69
N SER A 391 9.72 12.23 -13.53
CA SER A 391 9.69 12.01 -14.97
C SER A 391 10.22 10.65 -15.42
N LYS A 392 10.94 9.93 -14.56
CA LYS A 392 11.62 8.67 -14.90
C LYS A 392 10.74 7.48 -14.52
N LEU A 393 10.53 6.56 -15.46
CA LEU A 393 9.77 5.33 -15.21
C LEU A 393 10.47 4.44 -14.19
N LEU A 394 9.70 3.82 -13.30
CA LEU A 394 10.23 2.91 -12.30
C LEU A 394 10.64 1.56 -12.93
N PRO A 395 11.67 0.88 -12.37
CA PRO A 395 12.03 -0.48 -12.76
C PRO A 395 10.86 -1.46 -12.64
N GLU A 396 10.73 -2.41 -13.56
CA GLU A 396 9.58 -3.35 -13.61
C GLU A 396 9.42 -4.11 -12.29
N THR A 397 10.53 -4.49 -11.68
CA THR A 397 10.59 -5.24 -10.42
C THR A 397 10.22 -4.41 -9.19
N VAL A 398 10.09 -3.08 -9.30
CA VAL A 398 9.80 -2.17 -8.19
C VAL A 398 8.38 -1.57 -8.29
N VAL A 399 7.72 -1.69 -9.44
CA VAL A 399 6.43 -1.05 -9.74
C VAL A 399 5.35 -1.30 -8.68
N LEU A 400 5.26 -2.53 -8.13
CA LEU A 400 4.25 -2.87 -7.12
C LEU A 400 4.33 -1.99 -5.87
N ASP A 401 5.54 -1.64 -5.44
CA ASP A 401 5.80 -0.79 -4.28
C ASP A 401 6.16 0.65 -4.68
N GLY A 402 5.96 1.01 -5.94
CA GLY A 402 6.40 2.29 -6.51
C GLY A 402 5.84 3.50 -5.77
N SER A 403 4.53 3.54 -5.51
CA SER A 403 3.89 4.63 -4.77
C SER A 403 4.46 4.77 -3.36
N ARG A 404 4.58 3.65 -2.63
CA ARG A 404 5.14 3.62 -1.26
C ARG A 404 6.57 4.16 -1.23
N ILE A 405 7.39 3.80 -2.21
CA ILE A 405 8.78 4.26 -2.30
C ILE A 405 8.86 5.76 -2.61
N LEU A 406 7.99 6.26 -3.51
CA LEU A 406 7.93 7.69 -3.81
C LEU A 406 7.36 8.52 -2.64
N GLU A 407 6.43 7.97 -1.87
CA GLU A 407 5.98 8.58 -0.60
C GLU A 407 7.13 8.65 0.41
N LEU A 408 7.95 7.60 0.53
CA LEU A 408 9.15 7.62 1.38
C LEU A 408 10.18 8.64 0.90
N ARG A 409 10.37 8.79 -0.43
CA ARG A 409 11.21 9.83 -1.04
C ARG A 409 10.75 11.22 -0.62
N ASP A 410 9.45 11.51 -0.79
CA ASP A 410 8.89 12.82 -0.48
C ASP A 410 8.94 13.12 1.02
N ARG A 411 8.63 12.11 1.86
CA ARG A 411 8.76 12.23 3.31
C ARG A 411 10.21 12.45 3.75
N LEU A 412 11.18 11.80 3.10
CA LEU A 412 12.60 12.04 3.39
C LEU A 412 13.02 13.47 3.02
N SER A 413 12.59 13.99 1.87
CA SER A 413 12.84 15.40 1.49
C SER A 413 12.30 16.34 2.56
N GLN A 414 11.05 16.14 2.98
CA GLN A 414 10.39 16.93 4.01
C GLN A 414 11.13 16.89 5.36
N VAL A 415 11.59 15.70 5.79
CA VAL A 415 12.39 15.55 7.01
C VAL A 415 13.74 16.26 6.90
N CYS A 416 14.38 16.24 5.73
CA CYS A 416 15.63 16.98 5.50
C CYS A 416 15.42 18.50 5.55
N ILE A 417 14.30 18.99 5.01
CA ILE A 417 13.90 20.40 5.09
C ILE A 417 13.65 20.79 6.56
N LEU A 418 12.86 20.01 7.29
CA LEU A 418 12.61 20.22 8.72
C LEU A 418 13.92 20.31 9.51
N GLY A 419 14.84 19.37 9.30
CA GLY A 419 16.17 19.38 9.92
C GLY A 419 16.96 20.63 9.59
N SER A 420 16.91 21.07 8.33
CA SER A 420 17.60 22.27 7.86
C SER A 420 17.05 23.53 8.52
N VAL A 421 15.72 23.65 8.63
CA VAL A 421 15.04 24.79 9.25
C VAL A 421 15.38 24.86 10.73
N VAL A 422 15.31 23.73 11.44
CA VAL A 422 15.67 23.66 12.86
C VAL A 422 17.14 24.05 13.06
N LEU A 423 18.06 23.52 12.24
CA LEU A 423 19.48 23.82 12.37
C LEU A 423 19.81 25.29 12.06
N VAL A 424 19.25 25.86 11.00
CA VAL A 424 19.39 27.30 10.67
C VAL A 424 18.86 28.15 11.82
N THR A 425 17.69 27.82 12.35
CA THR A 425 17.10 28.54 13.48
C THR A 425 18.02 28.48 14.70
N MET A 426 18.48 27.29 15.09
CA MET A 426 19.39 27.14 16.23
C MET A 426 20.74 27.85 16.00
N SER A 427 21.24 27.91 14.76
CA SER A 427 22.46 28.64 14.45
C SER A 427 22.28 30.15 14.55
N SER A 428 21.12 30.67 14.15
CA SER A 428 20.87 32.11 14.11
C SER A 428 20.46 32.69 15.47
N VAL A 429 19.71 31.94 16.28
CA VAL A 429 19.20 32.42 17.58
C VAL A 429 19.71 31.63 18.79
N GLY A 430 20.54 30.61 18.60
CA GLY A 430 21.03 29.72 19.65
C GLY A 430 21.53 30.42 20.93
N PRO A 431 22.39 31.46 20.83
CA PRO A 431 22.87 32.18 22.02
C PRO A 431 21.77 32.92 22.81
N LEU A 432 20.62 33.19 22.19
CA LEU A 432 19.49 33.90 22.79
C LEU A 432 18.48 32.95 23.42
N VAL A 433 18.51 31.67 23.06
CA VAL A 433 17.56 30.65 23.51
C VAL A 433 17.99 30.06 24.86
N THR A 434 17.11 30.17 25.86
CA THR A 434 17.23 29.42 27.12
C THR A 434 16.76 27.98 26.90
N ASN A 435 17.48 26.99 27.44
CA ASN A 435 17.17 25.55 27.28
C ASN A 435 16.99 25.11 25.80
N PRO A 436 18.08 25.08 25.03
CA PRO A 436 18.02 24.89 23.57
C PRO A 436 17.41 23.55 23.16
N ASP A 437 17.57 22.49 23.94
CA ASP A 437 17.02 21.17 23.60
C ASP A 437 15.50 21.12 23.72
N ALA A 438 14.92 21.73 24.76
CA ALA A 438 13.48 21.82 24.91
C ALA A 438 12.85 22.70 23.81
N PHE A 439 13.47 23.83 23.50
CA PHE A 439 13.03 24.72 22.42
C PHE A 439 13.08 24.03 21.06
N LYS A 440 14.20 23.35 20.75
CA LYS A 440 14.39 22.58 19.52
C LYS A 440 13.29 21.53 19.34
N LEU A 441 12.89 20.84 20.40
CA LEU A 441 11.83 19.83 20.35
C LEU A 441 10.44 20.45 20.14
N LYS A 442 10.14 21.57 20.81
CA LYS A 442 8.89 22.33 20.63
C LYS A 442 8.77 22.86 19.19
N LEU A 443 9.85 23.47 18.69
CA LEU A 443 9.92 23.96 17.31
C LEU A 443 9.71 22.83 16.30
N LYS A 444 10.42 21.69 16.47
CA LYS A 444 10.25 20.50 15.61
C LYS A 444 8.78 20.09 15.52
N ARG A 445 8.11 19.92 16.67
CA ARG A 445 6.70 19.48 16.73
C ARG A 445 5.77 20.44 15.99
N ASN A 446 5.91 21.75 16.22
CA ASN A 446 5.05 22.75 15.59
C ASN A 446 5.27 22.81 14.06
N LEU A 447 6.52 22.67 13.61
CA LEU A 447 6.82 22.62 12.18
C LEU A 447 6.33 21.32 11.53
N CYS A 448 6.41 20.18 12.22
CA CYS A 448 5.82 18.93 11.74
C CYS A 448 4.32 19.07 11.48
N ILE A 449 3.57 19.72 12.38
CA ILE A 449 2.12 19.94 12.20
C ILE A 449 1.83 20.75 10.93
N ILE A 450 2.64 21.77 10.64
CA ILE A 450 2.47 22.59 9.43
C ILE A 450 2.76 21.77 8.17
N LEU A 451 3.78 20.91 8.21
CA LEU A 451 4.25 20.14 7.06
C LEU A 451 3.44 18.86 6.82
N ASP A 452 2.75 18.33 7.83
CA ASP A 452 2.03 17.05 7.78
C ASP A 452 1.02 16.93 6.62
N PRO A 453 0.25 17.99 6.25
CA PRO A 453 -0.69 17.91 5.13
C PRO A 453 -0.05 17.76 3.75
N ALA A 454 1.25 18.06 3.60
CA ALA A 454 1.92 17.97 2.30
C ALA A 454 2.32 16.53 1.97
N LEU A 455 1.78 16.03 0.86
CA LEU A 455 2.01 14.69 0.31
C LEU A 455 3.05 14.71 -0.82
N SER A 456 3.58 15.87 -1.19
CA SER A 456 4.68 15.98 -2.17
C SER A 456 5.66 17.10 -1.88
N ASP A 457 6.80 17.06 -2.56
CA ASP A 457 7.81 18.11 -2.47
C ASP A 457 7.26 19.47 -2.89
N SER A 458 6.45 19.54 -3.96
CA SER A 458 5.82 20.80 -4.40
C SER A 458 4.89 21.41 -3.35
N GLU A 459 4.07 20.59 -2.69
CA GLU A 459 3.19 21.04 -1.60
C GLU A 459 4.01 21.49 -0.38
N THR A 460 5.08 20.75 -0.07
CA THR A 460 6.03 21.12 0.98
C THR A 460 6.65 22.50 0.71
N MET A 461 7.02 22.80 -0.55
CA MET A 461 7.54 24.11 -0.93
C MET A 461 6.51 25.23 -0.80
N ALA A 462 5.23 24.96 -1.05
CA ALA A 462 4.15 25.94 -0.88
C ALA A 462 3.98 26.35 0.59
N LEU A 463 4.19 25.42 1.53
CA LEU A 463 4.05 25.65 2.98
C LEU A 463 5.25 26.38 3.61
N MET A 464 6.35 26.55 2.90
CA MET A 464 7.58 27.12 3.45
C MET A 464 7.42 28.59 3.92
N GLU A 465 6.49 29.36 3.35
CA GLU A 465 6.16 30.70 3.88
C GLU A 465 5.56 30.60 5.29
N ASN A 466 4.61 29.69 5.49
CA ASN A 466 3.98 29.42 6.79
C ASN A 466 5.01 28.92 7.80
N VAL A 467 5.93 28.04 7.37
CA VAL A 467 7.06 27.56 8.19
C VAL A 467 7.94 28.73 8.63
N ALA A 468 8.32 29.62 7.71
CA ALA A 468 9.19 30.75 8.03
C ALA A 468 8.52 31.73 9.00
N GLU A 469 7.22 31.97 8.88
CA GLU A 469 6.45 32.78 9.84
C GLU A 469 6.33 32.11 11.20
N GLN A 470 6.06 30.81 11.23
CA GLN A 470 5.98 30.05 12.48
C GLN A 470 7.31 30.02 13.22
N VAL A 471 8.44 29.89 12.52
CA VAL A 471 9.78 29.96 13.13
C VAL A 471 9.97 31.30 13.84
N VAL A 472 9.66 32.42 13.19
CA VAL A 472 9.81 33.75 13.80
C VAL A 472 8.91 33.87 15.02
N LYS A 473 7.64 33.46 14.91
CA LYS A 473 6.68 33.48 16.02
C LYS A 473 7.18 32.66 17.22
N GLU A 474 7.63 31.43 16.99
CA GLU A 474 8.09 30.52 18.06
C GLU A 474 9.32 31.09 18.78
N VAL A 475 10.25 31.69 18.04
CA VAL A 475 11.41 32.38 18.64
C VAL A 475 10.96 33.57 19.50
N GLU A 476 10.02 34.38 19.02
CA GLU A 476 9.52 35.52 19.78
C GLU A 476 8.78 35.11 21.05
N ASP A 477 7.92 34.10 20.96
CA ASP A 477 7.15 33.61 22.09
C ASP A 477 8.09 33.00 23.15
N HIS A 478 9.12 32.25 22.73
CA HIS A 478 10.15 31.75 23.65
C HIS A 478 10.93 32.86 24.36
N LEU A 479 11.23 33.97 23.67
CA LEU A 479 11.92 35.10 24.30
C LEU A 479 11.03 35.85 25.28
N LYS A 480 9.73 36.00 24.98
CA LYS A 480 8.75 36.59 25.90
C LYS A 480 8.60 35.73 27.15
N GLU A 481 8.41 34.41 26.99
CA GLU A 481 8.29 33.45 28.10
C GLU A 481 9.51 33.48 29.03
N ASN A 482 10.70 33.74 28.49
CA ASN A 482 11.96 33.82 29.24
C ASN A 482 12.39 35.25 29.63
N ASN A 483 11.49 36.25 29.53
CA ASN A 483 11.74 37.66 29.85
C ASN A 483 12.98 38.27 29.16
N ARG A 484 13.27 37.85 27.92
CA ARG A 484 14.37 38.38 27.10
C ARG A 484 13.88 39.47 26.15
N SER A 485 14.80 40.31 25.67
CA SER A 485 14.47 41.35 24.68
C SER A 485 14.01 40.75 23.36
N ALA A 486 12.97 41.32 22.77
CA ALA A 486 12.45 40.91 21.47
C ALA A 486 13.51 41.03 20.36
N LEU A 487 13.40 40.19 19.32
CA LEU A 487 14.26 40.30 18.15
C LEU A 487 14.05 41.65 17.44
N PRO A 488 15.13 42.35 17.04
CA PRO A 488 15.04 43.49 16.13
C PRO A 488 14.30 43.12 14.83
N ALA A 489 13.56 44.06 14.25
CA ALA A 489 12.82 43.82 13.01
C ALA A 489 13.72 43.31 11.87
N SER A 490 14.95 43.85 11.76
CA SER A 490 15.94 43.39 10.79
C SER A 490 16.37 41.93 11.00
N ALA A 491 16.50 41.48 12.25
CA ALA A 491 16.86 40.10 12.58
C ALA A 491 15.71 39.13 12.26
N LYS A 492 14.44 39.55 12.45
CA LYS A 492 13.28 38.76 12.04
C LYS A 492 13.21 38.57 10.53
N THR A 493 13.40 39.63 9.77
CA THR A 493 13.43 39.57 8.30
C THR A 493 14.59 38.71 7.80
N ALA A 494 15.77 38.82 8.43
CA ALA A 494 16.91 37.98 8.10
C ALA A 494 16.63 36.49 8.38
N LEU A 495 16.06 36.17 9.55
CA LEU A 495 15.71 34.79 9.90
C LEU A 495 14.66 34.21 8.94
N LYS A 496 13.61 34.98 8.63
CA LYS A 496 12.58 34.57 7.64
C LYS A 496 13.24 34.29 6.28
N SER A 497 14.12 35.17 5.81
CA SER A 497 14.82 35.02 4.52
C SER A 497 15.71 33.77 4.50
N GLN A 498 16.50 33.54 5.57
CA GLN A 498 17.35 32.36 5.71
C GLN A 498 16.54 31.05 5.68
N VAL A 499 15.35 31.03 6.29
CA VAL A 499 14.46 29.86 6.25
C VAL A 499 13.90 29.65 4.84
N LEU A 500 13.54 30.73 4.13
CA LEU A 500 13.04 30.64 2.76
C LEU A 500 14.11 30.20 1.75
N GLU A 501 15.38 30.52 1.98
CA GLU A 501 16.49 30.05 1.15
C GLU A 501 16.63 28.52 1.13
N ILE A 502 16.11 27.82 2.15
CA ILE A 502 16.10 26.34 2.22
C ILE A 502 15.22 25.72 1.12
N LYS A 503 14.29 26.48 0.52
CA LYS A 503 13.53 26.07 -0.67
C LYS A 503 14.47 25.58 -1.79
N ASN A 504 15.67 26.16 -1.89
CA ASN A 504 16.66 25.75 -2.88
C ASN A 504 17.28 24.37 -2.52
N PRO A 505 17.19 23.36 -3.39
CA PRO A 505 17.84 22.06 -3.18
C PRO A 505 19.36 22.15 -2.97
N GLU A 506 20.02 23.11 -3.62
CA GLU A 506 21.48 23.33 -3.55
C GLU A 506 21.92 24.10 -2.29
N HIS A 507 20.98 24.42 -1.39
CA HIS A 507 21.32 25.07 -0.13
C HIS A 507 22.27 24.18 0.68
N ARG A 508 23.44 24.71 1.07
CA ARG A 508 24.54 23.93 1.68
C ARG A 508 24.10 23.10 2.89
N ILE A 509 23.23 23.65 3.74
CA ILE A 509 22.75 22.94 4.94
C ILE A 509 21.77 21.83 4.55
N ARG A 510 20.89 22.08 3.56
CA ARG A 510 19.93 21.08 3.06
C ARG A 510 20.68 19.93 2.41
N ALA A 511 21.60 20.23 1.49
CA ALA A 511 22.45 19.24 0.83
C ALA A 511 23.27 18.42 1.85
N LEU A 512 23.81 19.04 2.89
CA LEU A 512 24.54 18.33 3.95
C LEU A 512 23.64 17.37 4.73
N ILE A 513 22.45 17.81 5.14
CA ILE A 513 21.50 16.97 5.88
C ILE A 513 21.00 15.83 5.00
N SER A 514 20.62 16.10 3.75
CA SER A 514 20.21 15.07 2.80
C SER A 514 21.31 14.04 2.57
N LYS A 515 22.56 14.46 2.34
CA LYS A 515 23.70 13.55 2.19
C LYS A 515 23.90 12.66 3.41
N ARG A 516 23.93 13.24 4.62
CA ARG A 516 24.09 12.46 5.87
C ARG A 516 22.94 11.49 6.11
N SER A 517 21.71 11.89 5.80
CA SER A 517 20.53 11.02 5.90
C SER A 517 20.65 9.84 4.93
N MET A 518 21.04 10.08 3.68
CA MET A 518 21.25 9.03 2.68
C MET A 518 22.38 8.07 3.08
N GLU A 519 23.51 8.58 3.56
CA GLU A 519 24.64 7.77 4.06
C GLU A 519 24.22 6.90 5.26
N PHE A 520 23.42 7.46 6.17
CA PHE A 520 22.87 6.73 7.31
C PHE A 520 21.94 5.59 6.88
N ILE A 521 21.00 5.87 5.97
CA ILE A 521 20.08 4.87 5.41
C ILE A 521 20.89 3.77 4.70
N GLY A 522 21.88 4.15 3.88
CA GLY A 522 22.73 3.19 3.16
C GLY A 522 23.57 2.30 4.08
N THR A 523 24.08 2.86 5.18
CA THR A 523 24.78 2.10 6.22
C THR A 523 23.84 1.08 6.89
N LEU A 524 22.61 1.48 7.20
CA LEU A 524 21.60 0.60 7.78
C LEU A 524 21.19 -0.53 6.82
N MET A 525 21.01 -0.22 5.54
CA MET A 525 20.67 -1.22 4.52
C MET A 525 21.81 -2.22 4.25
N SER A 526 23.05 -1.80 4.45
CA SER A 526 24.24 -2.64 4.28
C SER A 526 24.59 -3.44 5.54
N SER A 527 24.10 -3.03 6.72
CA SER A 527 24.38 -3.71 7.98
C SER A 527 23.64 -5.05 8.05
N THR A 528 24.40 -6.12 8.24
CA THR A 528 23.88 -7.47 8.50
C THR A 528 23.72 -7.77 9.99
N THR A 529 24.05 -6.81 10.87
CA THR A 529 24.05 -7.01 12.32
C THR A 529 22.97 -6.18 13.01
N ALA A 530 22.30 -6.77 14.01
CA ALA A 530 21.29 -6.10 14.84
C ALA A 530 21.88 -5.07 15.84
N ARG A 531 23.11 -4.60 15.61
CA ARG A 531 23.77 -3.64 16.50
C ARG A 531 23.13 -2.26 16.31
N PRO A 532 22.88 -1.51 17.40
CA PRO A 532 22.38 -0.14 17.29
C PRO A 532 23.37 0.71 16.50
N VAL A 533 22.96 1.22 15.34
CA VAL A 533 23.75 2.19 14.58
C VAL A 533 23.58 3.55 15.26
N GLN A 534 24.69 4.17 15.64
CA GLN A 534 24.67 5.50 16.23
C GLN A 534 24.23 6.54 15.18
N MET A 535 23.37 7.47 15.60
CA MET A 535 22.93 8.57 14.76
C MET A 535 24.11 9.48 14.40
N PRO A 536 24.29 9.86 13.12
CA PRO A 536 25.30 10.85 12.76
C PRO A 536 25.10 12.17 13.51
N PRO A 537 26.19 12.85 13.93
CA PRO A 537 26.10 14.15 14.58
C PRO A 537 25.30 15.16 13.73
N GLY A 538 24.34 15.84 14.36
CA GLY A 538 23.46 16.82 13.70
C GLY A 538 22.14 16.26 13.15
N LEU A 539 21.94 14.93 13.18
CA LEU A 539 20.66 14.30 12.82
C LEU A 539 19.84 13.82 14.03
N SER A 540 20.33 14.01 15.25
CA SER A 540 19.69 13.51 16.48
C SER A 540 18.26 14.02 16.68
N SER A 541 17.92 15.21 16.18
CA SER A 541 16.54 15.72 16.25
C SER A 541 15.55 15.02 15.31
N LEU A 542 16.07 14.36 14.26
CA LEU A 542 15.29 13.67 13.22
C LEU A 542 15.25 12.15 13.43
N GLN A 543 15.68 11.68 14.60
CA GLN A 543 15.88 10.26 14.85
C GLN A 543 14.61 9.42 14.64
N GLU A 544 13.48 9.90 15.16
CA GLU A 544 12.19 9.19 15.11
C GLU A 544 11.72 9.07 13.65
N GLU A 545 11.78 10.17 12.91
CA GLU A 545 11.33 10.26 11.53
C GLU A 545 12.22 9.43 10.59
N LEU A 546 13.55 9.53 10.74
CA LEU A 546 14.49 8.73 9.95
C LEU A 546 14.38 7.24 10.29
N ALA A 547 14.18 6.87 11.56
CA ALA A 547 13.98 5.47 11.94
C ALA A 547 12.71 4.88 11.31
N HIS A 548 11.61 5.66 11.24
CA HIS A 548 10.39 5.22 10.58
C HIS A 548 10.57 5.02 9.07
N ILE A 549 11.24 5.96 8.39
CA ILE A 549 11.57 5.87 6.96
C ILE A 549 12.44 4.63 6.71
N CYS A 550 13.53 4.46 7.48
CA CYS A 550 14.44 3.33 7.35
C CYS A 550 13.72 1.99 7.58
N GLY A 551 12.91 1.89 8.62
CA GLY A 551 12.20 0.65 8.96
C GLY A 551 11.16 0.26 7.91
N THR A 552 10.52 1.24 7.27
CA THR A 552 9.58 0.97 6.17
C THR A 552 10.32 0.60 4.89
N LEU A 553 11.34 1.37 4.50
CA LEU A 553 12.18 1.05 3.35
C LEU A 553 12.81 -0.34 3.44
N LEU A 554 13.38 -0.69 4.60
CA LEU A 554 14.04 -1.98 4.81
C LEU A 554 13.05 -3.15 4.64
N ARG A 555 11.81 -3.00 5.09
CA ARG A 555 10.77 -4.02 4.89
C ARG A 555 10.45 -4.21 3.41
N LEU A 556 10.23 -3.12 2.67
CA LEU A 556 9.95 -3.14 1.24
C LEU A 556 11.12 -3.77 0.46
N VAL A 557 12.34 -3.28 0.71
CA VAL A 557 13.55 -3.77 0.04
C VAL A 557 13.82 -5.24 0.39
N SER A 558 13.66 -5.65 1.64
CA SER A 558 13.88 -7.04 2.06
C SER A 558 12.90 -7.99 1.37
N HIS A 559 11.62 -7.63 1.28
CA HIS A 559 10.63 -8.43 0.56
C HIS A 559 10.96 -8.50 -0.93
N ASN A 560 11.20 -7.34 -1.55
CA ASN A 560 11.53 -7.24 -2.96
C ASN A 560 12.80 -8.04 -3.32
N ARG A 561 13.87 -7.96 -2.52
CA ARG A 561 15.08 -8.77 -2.71
C ARG A 561 14.84 -10.25 -2.52
N SER A 562 13.92 -10.65 -1.64
CA SER A 562 13.55 -12.06 -1.46
C SER A 562 12.88 -12.63 -2.71
N VAL A 563 12.12 -11.80 -3.44
CA VAL A 563 11.44 -12.18 -4.69
C VAL A 563 12.37 -12.07 -5.90
N PHE A 564 13.03 -10.93 -6.10
CA PHE A 564 13.74 -10.59 -7.34
C PHE A 564 15.27 -10.65 -7.25
N GLY A 565 15.83 -10.91 -6.06
CA GLY A 565 17.28 -10.82 -5.83
C GLY A 565 18.13 -11.73 -6.71
N GLU A 566 17.59 -12.89 -7.12
CA GLU A 566 18.26 -13.80 -8.06
C GLU A 566 18.46 -13.14 -9.44
N TYR A 567 17.43 -12.46 -9.97
CA TYR A 567 17.52 -11.73 -11.23
C TYR A 567 18.52 -10.56 -11.14
N TYR A 568 18.53 -9.82 -10.03
CA TYR A 568 19.48 -8.73 -9.83
C TYR A 568 20.93 -9.25 -9.81
N ALA A 569 21.17 -10.33 -9.07
CA ALA A 569 22.48 -10.95 -8.98
C ALA A 569 22.95 -11.48 -10.34
N GLU A 570 22.06 -12.10 -11.12
CA GLU A 570 22.35 -12.59 -12.46
C GLU A 570 22.72 -11.44 -13.41
N ILE A 571 21.90 -10.39 -13.48
CA ILE A 571 22.14 -9.20 -14.32
C ILE A 571 23.53 -8.60 -14.03
N LEU A 572 23.81 -8.35 -12.76
CA LEU A 572 25.06 -7.70 -12.34
C LEU A 572 26.27 -8.61 -12.54
N THR A 573 26.16 -9.90 -12.19
CA THR A 573 27.26 -10.86 -12.37
C THR A 573 27.61 -11.01 -13.84
N ASN A 574 26.62 -11.11 -14.71
CA ASN A 574 26.84 -11.25 -16.15
C ASN A 574 27.50 -9.99 -16.72
N HIS A 575 27.08 -8.80 -16.27
CA HIS A 575 27.69 -7.54 -16.70
C HIS A 575 29.15 -7.41 -16.26
N ILE A 576 29.46 -7.68 -14.98
CA ILE A 576 30.84 -7.62 -14.46
C ILE A 576 31.76 -8.58 -15.22
N LYS A 577 31.29 -9.79 -15.52
CA LYS A 577 32.04 -10.77 -16.30
C LYS A 577 32.28 -10.31 -17.74
N ALA A 578 31.23 -9.84 -18.41
CA ALA A 578 31.32 -9.37 -19.80
C ALA A 578 32.30 -8.20 -19.95
N CYS A 579 32.26 -7.21 -19.05
CA CYS A 579 33.20 -6.09 -19.07
C CYS A 579 34.65 -6.54 -18.91
N LYS A 580 34.91 -7.51 -18.03
CA LYS A 580 36.26 -8.07 -17.85
C LYS A 580 36.74 -8.88 -19.05
N GLU A 581 35.88 -9.68 -19.65
CA GLU A 581 36.22 -10.43 -20.87
C GLU A 581 36.53 -9.49 -22.04
N GLU A 582 35.80 -8.38 -22.16
CA GLU A 582 36.14 -7.33 -23.14
C GLU A 582 37.48 -6.64 -22.85
N GLU A 583 37.80 -6.37 -21.58
CA GLU A 583 39.11 -5.80 -21.21
C GLU A 583 40.27 -6.77 -21.45
N GLU A 584 40.11 -8.05 -21.08
CA GLU A 584 41.08 -9.12 -21.35
C GLU A 584 41.29 -9.28 -22.87
N ALA A 585 40.22 -9.24 -23.67
CA ALA A 585 40.30 -9.28 -25.14
C ALA A 585 41.01 -8.05 -25.71
N LYS A 586 40.69 -6.84 -25.24
CA LYS A 586 41.36 -5.59 -25.66
C LYS A 586 42.85 -5.58 -25.27
N ALA A 587 43.20 -6.18 -24.13
CA ALA A 587 44.59 -6.32 -23.68
C ALA A 587 45.38 -7.33 -24.53
N HIS A 588 44.76 -8.45 -24.90
CA HIS A 588 45.36 -9.47 -25.79
C HIS A 588 45.62 -8.92 -27.20
N VAL A 589 44.67 -8.18 -27.77
CA VAL A 589 44.86 -7.53 -29.08
C VAL A 589 46.01 -6.52 -29.04
N LYS A 590 46.11 -5.71 -27.96
CA LYS A 590 47.21 -4.75 -27.80
C LYS A 590 48.58 -5.43 -27.63
N SER A 591 48.65 -6.56 -26.92
CA SER A 591 49.91 -7.29 -26.75
C SER A 591 50.34 -8.00 -28.03
N GLU A 592 49.41 -8.54 -28.82
CA GLU A 592 49.70 -9.06 -30.16
C GLU A 592 50.17 -7.95 -31.12
N GLU A 593 49.52 -6.78 -31.12
CA GLU A 593 49.96 -5.63 -31.93
C GLU A 593 51.35 -5.12 -31.55
N GLN A 594 51.70 -5.15 -30.25
CA GLN A 594 53.04 -4.81 -29.78
C GLN A 594 54.08 -5.85 -30.20
N LYS A 595 53.73 -7.14 -30.10
CA LYS A 595 54.63 -8.23 -30.50
C LYS A 595 54.91 -8.25 -32.00
N VAL A 596 53.91 -7.98 -32.83
CA VAL A 596 54.08 -7.82 -34.29
C VAL A 596 54.94 -6.60 -34.63
N LYS A 597 54.84 -5.51 -33.86
CA LYS A 597 55.72 -4.34 -34.02
C LYS A 597 57.16 -4.62 -33.61
N GLU A 598 57.38 -5.40 -32.56
CA GLU A 598 58.73 -5.81 -32.13
C GLU A 598 59.36 -6.82 -33.11
N GLU A 599 58.61 -7.80 -33.60
CA GLU A 599 59.10 -8.77 -34.59
C GLU A 599 59.44 -8.10 -35.94
N GLY A 600 58.63 -7.12 -36.39
CA GLY A 600 58.95 -6.30 -37.57
C GLY A 600 60.15 -5.36 -37.38
N ALA A 601 60.46 -4.96 -36.15
CA ALA A 601 61.66 -4.18 -35.83
C ALA A 601 62.93 -5.04 -35.80
N VAL A 602 62.81 -6.33 -35.46
CA VAL A 602 63.92 -7.30 -35.48
C VAL A 602 64.26 -7.73 -36.91
N GLU A 603 63.28 -8.02 -37.77
CA GLU A 603 63.52 -8.35 -39.19
C GLU A 603 64.16 -7.20 -39.99
N SER A 604 63.86 -5.95 -39.64
CA SER A 604 64.51 -4.77 -40.25
C SER A 604 65.94 -4.51 -39.71
N SER A 605 66.35 -5.21 -38.65
CA SER A 605 67.71 -5.14 -38.08
C SER A 605 68.63 -6.28 -38.53
N GLU A 606 68.11 -7.46 -38.87
CA GLU A 606 68.89 -8.60 -39.39
C GLU A 606 69.09 -8.57 -40.92
N GLY A 607 68.39 -7.67 -41.64
CA GLY A 607 68.55 -7.46 -43.08
C GLY A 607 69.54 -6.36 -43.50
N LYS A 608 70.43 -5.91 -42.61
CA LYS A 608 71.41 -4.84 -42.88
C LYS A 608 72.85 -5.29 -42.87
#